data_AF-A0A523QUI3-F1
#
_entry.id   AF-A0A523QUI3-F1
#
_cell.length_a   1.000
_cell.length_b   1.000
_cell.length_c   1.000
_cell.angle_alpha   90.00
_cell.angle_beta   90.00
_cell.angle_gamma   90.00
#
_symmetry.space_group_name_H-M   'P 1'
#
loop_
_entity.id
_entity.type
_entity.pdbx_description
1 polymer ?
#
loop_
_entity_poly.entity_id
_entity_poly.type
_entity_poly.pdbx_seq_one_letter_code
_entity_poly.pdbx_strand_id
1 'polypeptide(L)'
;MAESHIILVPRADYFDWVKATQKYVLAFGVNITPDPPKAGSMENATVAVVPNGYPDEDDIVKWLNKHFPQPRVDAIHVESPDELMEVMNDRVTNEQRYGSLTSGTMRNGDTVSFPISADRLYLFWPTDYSTIYQSFGANPEIYAKWGLPGHEGVDIRAPMNTNIYACADGEVYRIEKDPDVHAYGKHVRIRHPNGYRTVYGHLSEVKVSVGQKVKAKELIGKADSTGNSTGSHLHLVLKKDGATDNGATDFRGDIIDPTPFLVYPHQEAQVMEALNVSAEVLASRATFAWTRPCLVGLNARDDGTMQEVDYTVVKTAQLEAIKIFGNTPSTALNKLRKLIPNVFIMARITCEMSQTIETPQTWAARMYGDVERLYNQGIRYFEIHQSPNLQMYGLNHLWHSGGGFGRWWMDIVLHLKDPFPEARFGFPGVSPGGQVEGQRMDAKIFLEQADETIQTADW
;
A
#
# COMPACT_ATOMS: atom_id res chain seq x y z
N MET A 1 -3.86 -25.27 12.15
CA MET A 1 -3.68 -24.17 13.12
C MET A 1 -3.00 -23.04 12.36
N ALA A 2 -3.64 -21.88 12.28
CA ALA A 2 -3.03 -20.70 11.66
C ALA A 2 -1.69 -20.40 12.37
N GLU A 3 -0.72 -19.82 11.65
CA GLU A 3 0.59 -19.47 12.21
C GLU A 3 0.50 -18.89 13.63
N SER A 4 1.39 -19.37 14.49
CA SER A 4 1.39 -19.13 15.93
C SER A 4 1.93 -17.75 16.29
N HIS A 5 1.19 -16.71 15.90
CA HIS A 5 1.37 -15.40 16.54
C HIS A 5 0.71 -15.45 17.93
N ILE A 6 1.55 -15.37 18.95
CA ILE A 6 1.14 -15.33 20.35
C ILE A 6 1.39 -13.95 20.95
N ILE A 7 0.44 -13.47 21.74
CA ILE A 7 0.63 -12.37 22.68
C ILE A 7 0.98 -12.96 24.04
N LEU A 8 2.15 -12.57 24.55
CA LEU A 8 2.55 -12.80 25.94
C LEU A 8 2.15 -11.59 26.78
N VAL A 9 1.37 -11.86 27.83
CA VAL A 9 0.96 -10.87 28.82
C VAL A 9 1.36 -11.33 30.23
N PRO A 10 1.52 -10.41 31.21
CA PRO A 10 1.83 -10.80 32.58
C PRO A 10 0.79 -11.74 33.20
N ARG A 11 1.25 -12.56 34.15
CA ARG A 11 0.36 -13.44 34.95
C ARG A 11 -0.47 -12.66 35.96
N ALA A 12 0.11 -11.62 36.55
CA ALA A 12 -0.61 -10.71 37.45
C ALA A 12 -1.62 -9.88 36.65
N ASP A 13 -2.82 -9.69 37.20
CA ASP A 13 -3.91 -8.93 36.57
C ASP A 13 -4.28 -9.42 35.17
N TYR A 14 -4.14 -10.73 34.92
CA TYR A 14 -4.27 -11.37 33.61
C TYR A 14 -5.52 -10.93 32.81
N PHE A 15 -6.68 -10.84 33.45
CA PHE A 15 -7.92 -10.47 32.76
C PHE A 15 -7.94 -9.03 32.26
N ASP A 16 -7.24 -8.11 32.94
CA ASP A 16 -7.12 -6.73 32.49
C ASP A 16 -6.21 -6.64 31.26
N TRP A 17 -5.13 -7.43 31.21
CA TRP A 17 -4.29 -7.57 30.02
C TRP A 17 -5.01 -8.24 28.84
N VAL A 18 -5.86 -9.24 29.11
CA VAL A 18 -6.72 -9.85 28.08
C VAL A 18 -7.71 -8.82 27.52
N LYS A 19 -8.31 -7.99 28.39
CA LYS A 19 -9.20 -6.91 27.96
C LYS A 19 -8.46 -5.86 27.12
N ALA A 20 -7.24 -5.49 27.51
CA ALA A 20 -6.38 -4.56 26.78
C ALA A 20 -6.05 -5.02 25.36
N THR A 21 -5.95 -6.33 25.14
CA THR A 21 -5.56 -6.93 23.86
C THR A 21 -6.75 -7.39 23.02
N GLN A 22 -7.98 -7.33 23.56
CA GLN A 22 -9.16 -7.94 22.95
C GLN A 22 -9.40 -7.52 21.49
N LYS A 23 -9.38 -6.22 21.17
CA LYS A 23 -9.64 -5.76 19.80
C LYS A 23 -8.57 -6.25 18.83
N TYR A 24 -7.32 -6.26 19.28
CA TYR A 24 -6.19 -6.71 18.50
C TYR A 24 -6.22 -8.23 18.27
N VAL A 25 -6.57 -9.01 19.31
CA VAL A 25 -6.82 -10.46 19.21
C VAL A 25 -7.88 -10.77 18.16
N LEU A 26 -9.00 -10.04 18.19
CA LEU A 26 -10.09 -10.22 17.22
C LEU A 26 -9.70 -9.77 15.81
N ALA A 27 -8.99 -8.65 15.67
CA ALA A 27 -8.59 -8.10 14.38
C ALA A 27 -7.56 -8.98 13.65
N PHE A 28 -6.61 -9.56 14.39
CA PHE A 28 -5.46 -10.26 13.81
C PHE A 28 -5.44 -11.76 14.06
N GLY A 29 -6.47 -12.32 14.71
CA GLY A 29 -6.62 -13.76 14.95
C GLY A 29 -5.45 -14.37 15.72
N VAL A 30 -4.96 -13.70 16.76
CA VAL A 30 -3.77 -14.10 17.52
C VAL A 30 -4.12 -14.79 18.83
N ASN A 31 -3.28 -15.72 19.29
CA ASN A 31 -3.48 -16.40 20.58
C ASN A 31 -2.89 -15.55 21.72
N ILE A 32 -3.45 -15.65 22.91
CA ILE A 32 -2.95 -14.96 24.10
C ILE A 32 -2.64 -15.97 25.21
N THR A 33 -1.48 -15.82 25.86
CA THR A 33 -1.10 -16.66 27.00
C THR A 33 -0.25 -15.87 27.99
N PRO A 34 -0.40 -16.13 29.30
CA PRO A 34 0.51 -15.61 30.31
C PRO A 34 1.65 -16.58 30.66
N ASP A 35 1.73 -17.71 29.96
CA ASP A 35 2.67 -18.79 30.23
C ASP A 35 3.54 -19.04 28.97
N PRO A 36 4.76 -18.47 28.92
CA PRO A 36 5.64 -18.61 27.78
C PRO A 36 5.98 -20.09 27.46
N PRO A 37 6.35 -20.95 28.42
CA PRO A 37 6.55 -22.38 28.16
C PRO A 37 5.36 -23.12 27.53
N LYS A 38 4.12 -22.66 27.75
CA LYS A 38 2.91 -23.30 27.21
C LYS A 38 2.42 -22.72 25.88
N ALA A 39 3.12 -21.75 25.30
CA ALA A 39 2.61 -21.01 24.17
C ALA A 39 2.63 -21.76 22.82
N GLY A 40 3.25 -22.94 22.72
CA GLY A 40 3.38 -23.68 21.45
C GLY A 40 4.63 -23.28 20.66
N SER A 41 4.63 -23.42 19.33
CA SER A 41 5.72 -22.91 18.49
C SER A 41 5.72 -21.38 18.54
N MET A 42 6.81 -20.73 18.96
CA MET A 42 6.89 -19.27 19.02
C MET A 42 7.78 -18.71 17.91
N GLU A 43 7.25 -18.71 16.69
CA GLU A 43 7.90 -18.04 15.56
C GLU A 43 7.65 -16.53 15.59
N ASN A 44 6.47 -16.12 16.07
CA ASN A 44 6.06 -14.72 16.20
C ASN A 44 5.45 -14.46 17.58
N ALA A 45 6.07 -13.59 18.38
CA ALA A 45 5.61 -13.24 19.71
C ALA A 45 5.49 -11.72 19.85
N THR A 46 4.31 -11.23 20.21
CA THR A 46 4.13 -9.87 20.75
C THR A 46 4.15 -9.96 22.27
N VAL A 47 5.01 -9.19 22.93
CA VAL A 47 5.23 -9.33 24.37
C VAL A 47 4.97 -8.02 25.07
N ALA A 48 4.01 -7.98 25.98
CA ALA A 48 3.88 -6.89 26.93
C ALA A 48 5.00 -7.01 27.96
N VAL A 49 6.07 -6.24 27.79
CA VAL A 49 7.22 -6.20 28.71
C VAL A 49 6.90 -5.25 29.84
N VAL A 50 6.55 -5.82 30.99
CA VAL A 50 6.16 -5.11 32.20
C VAL A 50 7.21 -5.36 33.27
N PRO A 51 7.62 -4.35 34.07
CA PRO A 51 8.50 -4.56 35.21
C PRO A 51 7.95 -5.65 36.13
N ASN A 52 8.75 -6.70 36.39
CA ASN A 52 8.37 -7.88 37.18
C ASN A 52 7.14 -8.65 36.65
N GLY A 53 6.73 -8.44 35.39
CA GLY A 53 5.56 -9.10 34.80
C GLY A 53 5.75 -10.61 34.57
N TYR A 54 7.00 -11.05 34.44
CA TYR A 54 7.41 -12.44 34.26
C TYR A 54 8.48 -12.80 35.31
N PRO A 55 8.08 -12.99 36.58
CA PRO A 55 9.03 -13.15 37.68
C PRO A 55 9.87 -14.43 37.61
N ASP A 56 9.42 -15.42 36.83
CA ASP A 56 10.19 -16.65 36.57
C ASP A 56 11.19 -16.47 35.42
N GLU A 57 11.11 -15.36 34.68
CA GLU A 57 11.90 -15.03 33.50
C GLU A 57 12.39 -13.57 33.58
N ASP A 58 13.49 -13.33 34.31
CA ASP A 58 14.08 -11.99 34.60
C ASP A 58 14.09 -11.02 33.38
N ASP A 59 14.30 -11.55 32.17
CA ASP A 59 14.15 -10.84 30.91
C ASP A 59 13.46 -11.75 29.89
N ILE A 60 12.15 -11.53 29.73
CA ILE A 60 11.31 -12.34 28.84
C ILE A 60 11.78 -12.32 27.38
N VAL A 61 12.34 -11.21 26.90
CA VAL A 61 12.84 -11.09 25.52
C VAL A 61 14.11 -11.90 25.36
N LYS A 62 15.06 -11.83 26.31
CA LYS A 62 16.23 -12.72 26.30
C LYS A 62 15.84 -14.19 26.43
N TRP A 63 14.84 -14.49 27.25
CA TRP A 63 14.34 -15.85 27.42
C TRP A 63 13.80 -16.41 26.09
N LEU A 64 12.97 -15.64 25.37
CA LEU A 64 12.44 -16.06 24.06
C LEU A 64 13.55 -16.33 23.05
N ASN A 65 14.49 -15.39 22.92
CA ASN A 65 15.62 -15.53 21.99
C ASN A 65 16.54 -16.73 22.30
N LYS A 66 16.58 -17.18 23.56
CA LYS A 66 17.36 -18.34 23.98
C LYS A 66 16.66 -19.67 23.68
N HIS A 67 15.32 -19.71 23.77
CA HIS A 67 14.57 -20.96 23.75
C HIS A 67 13.92 -21.27 22.40
N PHE A 68 13.82 -20.29 21.49
CA PHE A 68 13.25 -20.48 20.16
C PHE A 68 14.27 -20.16 19.05
N PRO A 69 14.25 -20.89 17.91
CA PRO A 69 15.14 -20.63 16.78
C PRO A 69 14.66 -19.40 15.98
N GLN A 70 15.31 -18.26 16.20
CA GLN A 70 15.03 -16.96 15.55
C GLN A 70 13.56 -16.46 15.69
N PRO A 71 13.03 -16.36 16.92
CA PRO A 71 11.69 -15.83 17.12
C PRO A 71 11.64 -14.36 16.70
N ARG A 72 10.58 -13.97 15.99
CA ARG A 72 10.24 -12.56 15.90
C ARG A 72 9.63 -12.13 17.23
N VAL A 73 10.37 -11.35 17.99
CA VAL A 73 9.88 -10.76 19.25
C VAL A 73 9.55 -9.28 19.03
N ASP A 74 8.28 -8.95 19.14
CA ASP A 74 7.73 -7.59 19.16
C ASP A 74 7.48 -7.18 20.62
N ALA A 75 8.49 -6.57 21.23
CA ALA A 75 8.46 -6.17 22.63
C ALA A 75 7.78 -4.80 22.79
N ILE A 76 6.68 -4.78 23.54
CA ILE A 76 5.90 -3.59 23.88
C ILE A 76 6.14 -3.29 25.36
N HIS A 77 6.92 -2.26 25.64
CA HIS A 77 7.21 -1.87 27.01
C HIS A 77 6.09 -0.99 27.56
N VAL A 78 5.39 -1.49 28.58
CA VAL A 78 4.22 -0.86 29.20
C VAL A 78 4.23 -1.09 30.71
N GLU A 79 3.60 -0.20 31.45
CA GLU A 79 3.47 -0.32 32.90
C GLU A 79 2.06 -0.74 33.35
N SER A 80 1.07 -0.63 32.46
CA SER A 80 -0.31 -0.94 32.78
C SER A 80 -1.09 -1.54 31.60
N PRO A 81 -2.21 -2.25 31.87
CA PRO A 81 -3.12 -2.70 30.83
C PRO A 81 -3.67 -1.57 29.94
N ASP A 82 -3.89 -0.38 30.50
CA ASP A 82 -4.42 0.77 29.73
C ASP A 82 -3.42 1.26 28.69
N GLU A 83 -2.13 1.35 29.05
CA GLU A 83 -1.06 1.68 28.09
C GLU A 83 -0.95 0.62 26.97
N LEU A 84 -1.06 -0.66 27.33
CA LEU A 84 -1.09 -1.72 26.33
C LEU A 84 -2.31 -1.58 25.40
N MET A 85 -3.47 -1.23 25.96
CA MET A 85 -4.70 -1.05 25.19
C MET A 85 -4.58 0.09 24.18
N GLU A 86 -3.93 1.20 24.53
CA GLU A 86 -3.65 2.30 23.60
C GLU A 86 -2.79 1.85 22.43
N VAL A 87 -1.66 1.18 22.71
CA VAL A 87 -0.76 0.63 21.67
C VAL A 87 -1.49 -0.37 20.78
N MET A 88 -2.27 -1.28 21.36
CA MET A 88 -3.00 -2.29 20.63
C MET A 88 -4.12 -1.70 19.77
N ASN A 89 -4.84 -0.69 20.28
CA ASN A 89 -5.88 -0.01 19.53
C ASN A 89 -5.30 0.80 18.37
N ASP A 90 -4.20 1.53 18.58
CA ASP A 90 -3.51 2.26 17.52
C ASP A 90 -3.06 1.30 16.41
N ARG A 91 -2.51 0.14 16.79
CA ARG A 91 -2.16 -0.92 15.84
C ARG A 91 -3.34 -1.44 15.05
N VAL A 92 -4.49 -1.68 15.70
CA VAL A 92 -5.71 -2.08 14.99
C VAL A 92 -6.17 -1.00 14.02
N THR A 93 -6.15 0.27 14.44
CA THR A 93 -6.54 1.41 13.59
C THR A 93 -5.62 1.57 12.38
N ASN A 94 -4.33 1.30 12.55
CA ASN A 94 -3.32 1.43 11.49
C ASN A 94 -3.07 0.10 10.73
N GLU A 95 -3.88 -0.93 10.96
CA GLU A 95 -3.71 -2.29 10.39
C GLU A 95 -2.31 -2.89 10.63
N GLN A 96 -1.65 -2.48 11.72
CA GLN A 96 -0.31 -2.91 12.10
C GLN A 96 -0.39 -4.16 12.99
N ARG A 97 -0.32 -5.33 12.37
CA ARG A 97 -0.26 -6.60 13.10
C ARG A 97 0.96 -6.71 14.02
N TYR A 98 2.01 -5.93 13.83
CA TYR A 98 3.20 -5.93 14.67
C TYR A 98 3.81 -4.53 14.73
N GLY A 99 4.63 -4.26 15.73
CA GLY A 99 5.36 -3.00 15.87
C GLY A 99 6.27 -2.71 14.68
N SER A 100 6.59 -1.43 14.49
CA SER A 100 7.53 -0.99 13.45
C SER A 100 8.81 -1.84 13.51
N LEU A 101 9.28 -2.33 12.36
CA LEU A 101 10.47 -3.17 12.23
C LEU A 101 11.78 -2.51 12.71
N THR A 102 11.70 -1.25 13.16
CA THR A 102 12.80 -0.33 13.36
C THR A 102 12.87 0.30 14.75
N SER A 103 11.84 0.17 15.59
CA SER A 103 11.86 0.75 16.94
C SER A 103 10.73 0.26 17.84
N GLY A 104 11.07 -0.14 19.07
CA GLY A 104 10.16 -0.15 20.21
C GLY A 104 10.38 1.11 21.05
N THR A 105 9.31 1.80 21.43
CA THR A 105 9.38 2.99 22.28
C THR A 105 9.61 2.59 23.74
N MET A 106 10.67 3.12 24.36
CA MET A 106 10.92 3.03 25.80
C MET A 106 10.77 4.40 26.47
N ARG A 107 10.46 4.36 27.78
CA ARG A 107 9.99 5.47 28.64
C ARG A 107 10.88 6.72 28.76
N ASN A 108 12.08 6.73 28.17
CA ASN A 108 13.02 7.86 28.26
C ASN A 108 13.23 8.62 26.94
N GLY A 109 12.50 8.28 25.88
CA GLY A 109 12.73 8.89 24.55
C GLY A 109 13.94 8.30 23.81
N ASP A 110 14.65 7.33 24.42
CA ASP A 110 15.63 6.50 23.73
C ASP A 110 14.89 5.45 22.89
N THR A 111 14.98 5.58 21.57
CA THR A 111 14.59 4.53 20.62
C THR A 111 15.51 3.33 20.83
N VAL A 112 14.96 2.20 21.28
CA VAL A 112 15.67 0.92 21.14
C VAL A 112 15.55 0.52 19.68
N SER A 113 16.62 0.75 18.92
CA SER A 113 16.74 0.21 17.57
C SER A 113 16.91 -1.31 17.68
N PHE A 114 15.92 -2.06 17.19
CA PHE A 114 16.20 -3.45 16.86
C PHE A 114 17.19 -3.41 15.69
N PRO A 115 18.36 -4.07 15.80
CA PRO A 115 19.32 -4.05 14.71
C PRO A 115 18.65 -4.66 13.48
N ILE A 116 18.49 -3.85 12.44
CA ILE A 116 18.22 -4.34 11.09
C ILE A 116 19.39 -5.26 10.76
N SER A 117 19.14 -6.57 10.87
CA SER A 117 20.14 -7.57 10.54
C SER A 117 20.18 -7.72 9.02
N ALA A 118 21.37 -7.60 8.44
CA ALA A 118 21.61 -7.88 7.02
C ALA A 118 21.27 -9.33 6.64
N ASP A 119 21.19 -10.23 7.62
CA ASP A 119 20.90 -11.65 7.41
C ASP A 119 19.38 -11.96 7.37
N ARG A 120 18.54 -10.97 7.68
CA ARG A 120 17.07 -11.09 7.67
C ARG A 120 16.52 -10.75 6.28
N LEU A 121 15.52 -11.53 5.84
CA LEU A 121 14.76 -11.19 4.63
C LEU A 121 13.79 -10.05 4.92
N TYR A 122 13.80 -9.02 4.07
CA TYR A 122 12.79 -7.98 4.01
C TYR A 122 12.05 -8.08 2.68
N LEU A 123 10.72 -8.08 2.73
CA LEU A 123 9.84 -8.06 1.58
C LEU A 123 9.29 -6.64 1.41
N PHE A 124 9.92 -5.85 0.56
CA PHE A 124 9.40 -4.54 0.21
C PHE A 124 8.01 -4.62 -0.41
N TRP A 125 7.18 -3.63 -0.10
CA TRP A 125 5.82 -3.59 -0.58
C TRP A 125 5.75 -3.72 -2.12
N PRO A 126 5.00 -4.71 -2.66
CA PRO A 126 5.10 -5.12 -4.06
C PRO A 126 4.17 -4.39 -5.02
N THR A 127 3.35 -3.44 -4.57
CA THR A 127 2.37 -2.73 -5.42
C THR A 127 2.33 -1.23 -5.13
N ASP A 128 1.58 -0.48 -5.93
CA ASP A 128 1.32 0.95 -5.66
C ASP A 128 0.24 1.19 -4.59
N TYR A 129 -0.43 0.15 -4.09
CA TYR A 129 -1.59 0.26 -3.18
C TYR A 129 -1.30 -0.48 -1.87
N SER A 130 -1.54 0.18 -0.73
CA SER A 130 -1.06 -0.27 0.58
C SER A 130 -2.06 -1.09 1.40
N THR A 131 -3.09 -1.65 0.78
CA THR A 131 -4.19 -2.33 1.49
C THR A 131 -4.13 -3.84 1.30
N ILE A 132 -4.31 -4.61 2.37
CA ILE A 132 -4.48 -6.06 2.32
C ILE A 132 -5.99 -6.36 2.34
N TYR A 133 -6.49 -7.04 1.31
CA TYR A 133 -7.89 -7.49 1.25
C TYR A 133 -8.12 -8.79 2.02
N GLN A 134 -7.16 -9.71 1.97
CA GLN A 134 -7.28 -11.00 2.65
C GLN A 134 -5.95 -11.42 3.26
N SER A 135 -5.95 -11.64 4.56
CA SER A 135 -4.77 -12.06 5.31
C SER A 135 -4.44 -13.55 5.09
N PHE A 136 -3.20 -13.91 5.43
CA PHE A 136 -2.77 -15.29 5.52
C PHE A 136 -3.61 -16.09 6.51
N GLY A 137 -3.94 -17.34 6.17
CA GLY A 137 -4.75 -18.23 7.00
C GLY A 137 -6.25 -17.91 7.05
N ALA A 138 -6.71 -16.85 6.40
CA ALA A 138 -8.13 -16.45 6.42
C ALA A 138 -9.06 -17.49 5.79
N ASN A 139 -10.32 -17.50 6.22
CA ASN A 139 -11.43 -18.31 5.70
C ASN A 139 -11.16 -19.84 5.63
N PRO A 140 -10.63 -20.48 6.70
CA PRO A 140 -10.25 -21.90 6.70
C PRO A 140 -11.36 -22.84 6.22
N GLU A 141 -12.62 -22.54 6.55
CA GLU A 141 -13.80 -23.29 6.10
C GLU A 141 -14.00 -23.25 4.57
N ILE A 142 -13.63 -22.14 3.92
CA ILE A 142 -13.70 -22.01 2.46
C ILE A 142 -12.56 -22.81 1.80
N TYR A 143 -11.36 -22.73 2.38
CA TYR A 143 -10.16 -23.35 1.79
C TYR A 143 -10.01 -24.84 2.06
N ALA A 144 -10.70 -25.36 3.08
CA ALA A 144 -10.71 -26.79 3.42
C ALA A 144 -11.11 -27.70 2.25
N LYS A 145 -11.95 -27.23 1.31
CA LYS A 145 -12.34 -27.99 0.11
C LYS A 145 -11.17 -28.27 -0.85
N TRP A 146 -10.08 -27.52 -0.75
CA TRP A 146 -8.83 -27.75 -1.48
C TRP A 146 -7.74 -28.36 -0.59
N GLY A 147 -8.09 -28.80 0.63
CA GLY A 147 -7.16 -29.40 1.59
C GLY A 147 -6.15 -28.41 2.18
N LEU A 148 -6.46 -27.11 2.13
CA LEU A 148 -5.63 -26.06 2.70
C LEU A 148 -6.14 -25.65 4.10
N PRO A 149 -5.24 -25.35 5.05
CA PRO A 149 -5.62 -24.86 6.38
C PRO A 149 -6.28 -23.48 6.38
N GLY A 150 -6.24 -22.74 5.28
CA GLY A 150 -6.70 -21.36 5.12
C GLY A 150 -6.16 -20.76 3.83
N HIS A 151 -6.23 -19.44 3.72
CA HIS A 151 -5.63 -18.70 2.61
C HIS A 151 -4.09 -18.80 2.63
N GLU A 152 -3.47 -19.27 1.55
CA GLU A 152 -2.04 -19.63 1.50
C GLU A 152 -1.09 -18.47 1.12
N GLY A 153 -1.54 -17.24 1.30
CA GLY A 153 -0.77 -16.02 1.01
C GLY A 153 -1.46 -14.79 1.59
N VAL A 154 -1.07 -13.61 1.12
CA VAL A 154 -1.80 -12.37 1.37
C VAL A 154 -2.30 -11.79 0.05
N ASP A 155 -3.55 -11.37 0.04
CA ASP A 155 -4.13 -10.69 -1.12
C ASP A 155 -4.02 -9.19 -0.90
N ILE A 156 -3.18 -8.56 -1.71
CA ILE A 156 -2.93 -7.12 -1.68
C ILE A 156 -3.77 -6.47 -2.77
N ARG A 157 -4.42 -5.37 -2.41
CA ARG A 157 -5.16 -4.53 -3.34
C ARG A 157 -4.29 -4.18 -4.54
N ALA A 158 -4.75 -4.55 -5.72
CA ALA A 158 -4.07 -4.22 -6.97
C ALA A 158 -5.12 -4.25 -8.09
N PRO A 159 -5.77 -3.11 -8.37
CA PRO A 159 -6.65 -2.96 -9.52
C PRO A 159 -5.98 -3.38 -10.82
N MET A 160 -6.77 -3.62 -11.86
CA MET A 160 -6.28 -4.10 -13.15
C MET A 160 -5.14 -3.22 -13.66
N ASN A 161 -4.09 -3.84 -14.20
CA ASN A 161 -2.87 -3.18 -14.70
C ASN A 161 -1.99 -2.50 -13.65
N THR A 162 -2.25 -2.67 -12.37
CA THR A 162 -1.35 -2.20 -11.30
C THR A 162 0.04 -2.82 -11.47
N ASN A 163 1.09 -2.02 -11.33
CA ASN A 163 2.46 -2.52 -11.37
C ASN A 163 2.74 -3.45 -10.18
N ILE A 164 3.31 -4.62 -10.48
CA ILE A 164 3.77 -5.58 -9.48
C ILE A 164 5.29 -5.61 -9.47
N TYR A 165 5.87 -5.42 -8.29
CA TYR A 165 7.30 -5.34 -8.06
C TYR A 165 7.82 -6.55 -7.30
N ALA A 166 9.08 -6.91 -7.53
CA ALA A 166 9.76 -7.90 -6.70
C ALA A 166 9.90 -7.37 -5.26
N CYS A 167 9.47 -8.16 -4.28
CA CYS A 167 9.58 -7.80 -2.87
C CYS A 167 11.03 -7.75 -2.38
N ALA A 168 11.92 -8.54 -2.96
CA ALA A 168 13.31 -8.65 -2.52
C ALA A 168 14.22 -9.03 -3.69
N ASP A 169 15.52 -8.78 -3.52
CA ASP A 169 16.56 -9.24 -4.44
C ASP A 169 16.48 -10.75 -4.63
N GLY A 170 16.61 -11.21 -5.88
CA GLY A 170 16.52 -12.64 -6.16
C GLY A 170 16.70 -12.99 -7.63
N GLU A 171 16.38 -14.25 -7.95
CA GLU A 171 16.40 -14.78 -9.31
C GLU A 171 15.04 -15.39 -9.64
N VAL A 172 14.49 -15.03 -10.79
CA VAL A 172 13.24 -15.60 -11.30
C VAL A 172 13.51 -17.04 -11.70
N TYR A 173 12.94 -18.01 -10.98
CA TYR A 173 13.21 -19.42 -11.25
C TYR A 173 12.06 -20.15 -11.95
N ARG A 174 10.87 -19.55 -11.97
CA ARG A 174 9.71 -20.09 -12.67
C ARG A 174 8.77 -18.96 -13.07
N ILE A 175 8.18 -19.11 -14.24
CA ILE A 175 7.08 -18.28 -14.73
C ILE A 175 6.00 -19.23 -15.26
N GLU A 176 4.76 -18.92 -14.96
CA GLU A 176 3.60 -19.46 -15.69
C GLU A 176 2.96 -18.31 -16.47
N LYS A 177 2.70 -18.54 -17.76
CA LYS A 177 2.08 -17.55 -18.66
C LYS A 177 0.68 -17.96 -19.11
N ASP A 178 0.32 -19.23 -18.93
CA ASP A 178 -1.00 -19.73 -19.20
C ASP A 178 -1.88 -19.59 -17.94
N PRO A 179 -2.95 -18.76 -17.98
CA PRO A 179 -3.80 -18.52 -16.82
C PRO A 179 -4.58 -19.76 -16.37
N ASP A 180 -4.72 -20.78 -17.20
CA ASP A 180 -5.59 -21.94 -16.92
C ASP A 180 -4.82 -23.14 -16.34
N VAL A 181 -3.49 -23.08 -16.33
CA VAL A 181 -2.62 -24.20 -15.90
C VAL A 181 -2.46 -24.30 -14.39
N HIS A 182 -2.63 -23.20 -13.65
CA HIS A 182 -2.45 -23.16 -12.20
C HIS A 182 -3.49 -22.24 -11.55
N ALA A 183 -3.88 -22.54 -10.30
CA ALA A 183 -4.84 -21.71 -9.55
C ALA A 183 -4.37 -20.25 -9.34
N TYR A 184 -3.07 -20.00 -9.38
CA TYR A 184 -2.49 -18.65 -9.32
C TYR A 184 -2.59 -17.89 -10.64
N GLY A 185 -3.12 -18.51 -11.70
CA GLY A 185 -3.10 -17.93 -13.03
C GLY A 185 -1.67 -17.68 -13.53
N LYS A 186 -1.49 -16.60 -14.28
CA LYS A 186 -0.16 -16.16 -14.67
C LYS A 186 0.58 -15.68 -13.43
N HIS A 187 1.80 -16.18 -13.23
CA HIS A 187 2.54 -15.88 -12.02
C HIS A 187 4.05 -15.94 -12.22
N VAL A 188 4.75 -15.18 -11.38
CA VAL A 188 6.21 -15.17 -11.30
C VAL A 188 6.61 -15.82 -9.98
N ARG A 189 7.66 -16.64 -9.98
CA ARG A 189 8.28 -17.16 -8.76
C ARG A 189 9.74 -16.76 -8.69
N ILE A 190 10.13 -16.19 -7.57
CA ILE A 190 11.48 -15.66 -7.34
C ILE A 190 12.09 -16.42 -6.17
N ARG A 191 13.35 -16.84 -6.32
CA ARG A 191 14.14 -17.40 -5.21
C ARG A 191 15.05 -16.32 -4.66
N HIS A 192 15.15 -16.30 -3.35
CA HIS A 192 15.94 -15.35 -2.57
C HIS A 192 17.05 -16.10 -1.81
N PRO A 193 18.02 -15.40 -1.22
CA PRO A 193 18.98 -16.01 -0.31
C PRO A 193 18.32 -16.77 0.84
N ASN A 194 19.10 -17.62 1.51
CA ASN A 194 18.68 -18.35 2.71
C ASN A 194 17.43 -19.23 2.53
N GLY A 195 17.16 -19.74 1.32
CA GLY A 195 16.08 -20.70 1.07
C GLY A 195 14.67 -20.10 1.08
N TYR A 196 14.56 -18.77 0.92
CA TYR A 196 13.26 -18.11 0.77
C TYR A 196 12.83 -18.04 -0.69
N ARG A 197 11.53 -18.14 -0.94
CA ARG A 197 10.94 -18.03 -2.29
C ARG A 197 9.64 -17.22 -2.21
N THR A 198 9.42 -16.32 -3.15
CA THR A 198 8.15 -15.60 -3.29
C THR A 198 7.39 -16.03 -4.56
N VAL A 199 6.06 -15.93 -4.51
CA VAL A 199 5.17 -16.13 -5.67
C VAL A 199 4.25 -14.93 -5.80
N TYR A 200 4.10 -14.44 -7.04
CA TYR A 200 3.27 -13.29 -7.39
C TYR A 200 2.19 -13.78 -8.36
N GLY A 201 0.98 -14.00 -7.85
CA GLY A 201 -0.16 -14.59 -8.58
C GLY A 201 -1.08 -13.55 -9.23
N HIS A 202 -2.02 -14.09 -10.01
CA HIS A 202 -3.14 -13.41 -10.68
C HIS A 202 -2.72 -12.31 -11.67
N LEU A 203 -1.53 -12.42 -12.27
CA LEU A 203 -1.02 -11.38 -13.16
C LEU A 203 -1.77 -11.34 -14.49
N SER A 204 -1.97 -10.16 -15.08
CA SER A 204 -2.35 -10.01 -16.49
C SER A 204 -1.14 -10.22 -17.41
N GLU A 205 0.01 -9.72 -16.99
CA GLU A 205 1.23 -9.66 -17.77
C GLU A 205 2.47 -9.95 -16.92
N VAL A 206 3.41 -10.70 -17.49
CA VAL A 206 4.73 -10.97 -16.91
C VAL A 206 5.79 -10.17 -17.66
N LYS A 207 6.56 -9.35 -16.94
CA LYS A 207 7.57 -8.42 -17.50
C LYS A 207 9.02 -8.93 -17.39
N VAL A 208 9.21 -10.13 -16.83
CA VAL A 208 10.54 -10.74 -16.59
C VAL A 208 10.67 -12.11 -17.27
N SER A 209 11.88 -12.64 -17.27
CA SER A 209 12.20 -13.97 -17.83
C SER A 209 12.80 -14.91 -16.78
N VAL A 210 12.65 -16.22 -16.98
CA VAL A 210 13.31 -17.23 -16.13
C VAL A 210 14.83 -17.07 -16.23
N GLY A 211 15.51 -17.11 -15.09
CA GLY A 211 16.95 -16.85 -14.93
C GLY A 211 17.30 -15.37 -14.73
N GLN A 212 16.35 -14.44 -14.88
CA GLN A 212 16.60 -13.02 -14.64
C GLN A 212 16.86 -12.76 -13.15
N LYS A 213 17.99 -12.12 -12.85
CA LYS A 213 18.23 -11.53 -11.53
C LYS A 213 17.45 -10.22 -11.44
N VAL A 214 16.69 -10.07 -10.36
CA VAL A 214 15.89 -8.87 -10.10
C VAL A 214 16.29 -8.24 -8.78
N LYS A 215 16.12 -6.93 -8.70
CA LYS A 215 16.26 -6.18 -7.45
C LYS A 215 14.92 -5.97 -6.77
N ALA A 216 14.94 -5.77 -5.45
CA ALA A 216 13.77 -5.27 -4.74
C ALA A 216 13.22 -4.03 -5.44
N LYS A 217 11.89 -3.91 -5.53
CA LYS A 217 11.15 -2.85 -6.24
C LYS A 217 11.32 -2.82 -7.77
N GLU A 218 11.97 -3.83 -8.38
CA GLU A 218 12.01 -3.99 -9.83
C GLU A 218 10.64 -4.46 -10.34
N LEU A 219 10.17 -3.89 -11.46
CA LEU A 219 8.89 -4.25 -12.07
C LEU A 219 8.97 -5.67 -12.65
N ILE A 220 8.08 -6.56 -12.20
CA ILE A 220 8.05 -7.96 -12.61
C ILE A 220 6.79 -8.37 -13.37
N GLY A 221 5.71 -7.59 -13.25
CA GLY A 221 4.44 -7.89 -13.90
C GLY A 221 3.39 -6.82 -13.67
N LYS A 222 2.18 -7.11 -14.14
CA LYS A 222 0.98 -6.31 -13.89
C LYS A 222 -0.11 -7.16 -13.26
N ALA A 223 -0.84 -6.59 -12.31
CA ALA A 223 -1.94 -7.24 -11.60
C ALA A 223 -3.17 -7.38 -12.49
N ASP A 224 -3.95 -8.42 -12.25
CA ASP A 224 -5.31 -8.61 -12.76
C ASP A 224 -6.01 -9.71 -11.94
N SER A 225 -6.89 -10.48 -12.58
CA SER A 225 -7.69 -11.55 -11.98
C SER A 225 -7.56 -12.89 -12.71
N THR A 226 -6.35 -13.25 -13.18
CA THR A 226 -6.16 -14.54 -13.90
C THR A 226 -6.14 -15.75 -12.96
N GLY A 227 -6.53 -16.94 -13.46
CA GLY A 227 -6.60 -18.15 -12.64
C GLY A 227 -7.83 -18.16 -11.72
N ASN A 228 -7.68 -18.73 -10.53
CA ASN A 228 -8.77 -18.82 -9.56
C ASN A 228 -8.83 -17.55 -8.70
N SER A 229 -9.36 -16.47 -9.27
CA SER A 229 -9.56 -15.18 -8.61
C SER A 229 -10.99 -14.68 -8.80
N THR A 230 -11.50 -13.92 -7.84
CA THR A 230 -12.84 -13.30 -7.88
C THR A 230 -12.81 -11.82 -8.30
N GLY A 231 -11.63 -11.22 -8.40
CA GLY A 231 -11.44 -9.82 -8.76
C GLY A 231 -9.96 -9.43 -8.81
N SER A 232 -9.63 -8.28 -9.37
CA SER A 232 -8.23 -7.88 -9.55
C SER A 232 -7.52 -7.64 -8.21
N HIS A 233 -6.44 -8.37 -7.97
CA HIS A 233 -5.56 -8.21 -6.80
C HIS A 233 -4.21 -8.88 -7.05
N LEU A 234 -3.24 -8.67 -6.15
CA LEU A 234 -2.01 -9.46 -6.09
C LEU A 234 -2.15 -10.52 -5.00
N HIS A 235 -2.05 -11.79 -5.38
CA HIS A 235 -1.83 -12.87 -4.42
C HIS A 235 -0.32 -13.08 -4.20
N LEU A 236 0.17 -12.74 -3.01
CA LEU A 236 1.57 -12.88 -2.62
C LEU A 236 1.75 -14.07 -1.67
N VAL A 237 2.61 -15.01 -2.05
CA VAL A 237 3.00 -16.15 -1.19
C VAL A 237 4.48 -16.05 -0.83
N LEU A 238 4.80 -16.33 0.44
CA LEU A 238 6.16 -16.58 0.89
C LEU A 238 6.36 -18.06 1.21
N LYS A 239 7.52 -18.59 0.84
CA LYS A 239 7.94 -19.96 1.17
C LYS A 239 9.33 -19.93 1.80
N LYS A 240 9.57 -20.89 2.69
CA LYS A 240 10.86 -21.10 3.38
C LYS A 240 11.21 -22.58 3.44
N ASP A 241 12.27 -22.96 2.74
CA ASP A 241 12.72 -24.35 2.63
C ASP A 241 12.76 -25.06 4.01
N GLY A 242 12.06 -26.19 4.12
CA GLY A 242 11.99 -27.02 5.33
C GLY A 242 10.94 -26.60 6.35
N ALA A 243 10.17 -25.54 6.10
CA ALA A 243 9.16 -25.03 7.04
C ALA A 243 8.02 -26.03 7.30
N THR A 244 7.61 -26.82 6.30
CA THR A 244 6.58 -27.84 6.56
C THR A 244 7.15 -28.98 7.42
N ASP A 245 8.36 -29.44 7.10
CA ASP A 245 8.96 -30.62 7.75
C ASP A 245 9.38 -30.36 9.20
N ASN A 246 9.80 -29.13 9.53
CA ASN A 246 10.19 -28.75 10.88
C ASN A 246 9.01 -28.28 11.75
N GLY A 247 7.78 -28.26 11.20
CA GLY A 247 6.57 -27.87 11.92
C GLY A 247 6.38 -26.36 12.08
N ALA A 248 7.08 -25.52 11.31
CA ALA A 248 6.89 -24.08 11.28
C ALA A 248 5.52 -23.67 10.73
N THR A 249 4.98 -24.45 9.80
CA THR A 249 3.71 -24.18 9.14
C THR A 249 2.89 -25.45 8.91
N ASP A 250 1.58 -25.33 9.06
CA ASP A 250 0.62 -26.38 8.71
C ASP A 250 0.31 -26.41 7.20
N PHE A 251 0.78 -25.42 6.44
CA PHE A 251 0.63 -25.39 5.00
C PHE A 251 1.65 -26.30 4.33
N ARG A 252 1.21 -27.01 3.29
CA ARG A 252 2.10 -27.84 2.47
C ARG A 252 3.00 -27.00 1.57
N GLY A 253 4.17 -27.55 1.25
CA GLY A 253 5.07 -26.93 0.28
C GLY A 253 5.75 -25.66 0.79
N ASP A 254 6.12 -25.68 2.08
CA ASP A 254 6.97 -24.70 2.75
C ASP A 254 6.36 -23.29 2.86
N ILE A 255 5.04 -23.16 2.78
CA ILE A 255 4.36 -21.85 2.76
C ILE A 255 4.28 -21.25 4.17
N ILE A 256 4.76 -20.02 4.32
CA ILE A 256 4.73 -19.25 5.58
C ILE A 256 4.05 -17.89 5.33
N ASP A 257 3.56 -17.24 6.39
CA ASP A 257 2.95 -15.92 6.36
C ASP A 257 3.99 -14.91 5.86
N PRO A 258 3.72 -14.18 4.77
CA PRO A 258 4.60 -13.12 4.31
C PRO A 258 4.57 -11.88 5.21
N THR A 259 3.48 -11.68 5.97
CA THR A 259 3.23 -10.45 6.75
C THR A 259 4.39 -10.07 7.68
N PRO A 260 5.05 -11.01 8.38
CA PRO A 260 6.19 -10.67 9.25
C PRO A 260 7.44 -10.16 8.55
N PHE A 261 7.52 -10.35 7.24
CA PHE A 261 8.64 -9.94 6.41
C PHE A 261 8.31 -8.68 5.60
N LEU A 262 7.04 -8.29 5.50
CA LEU A 262 6.61 -7.13 4.74
C LEU A 262 7.15 -5.83 5.35
N VAL A 263 7.80 -5.02 4.52
CA VAL A 263 8.12 -3.62 4.79
C VAL A 263 6.98 -2.80 4.22
N TYR A 264 6.17 -2.23 5.11
CA TYR A 264 5.02 -1.42 4.70
C TYR A 264 5.49 -0.07 4.12
N PRO A 265 4.71 0.58 3.24
CA PRO A 265 5.14 1.81 2.57
C PRO A 265 5.63 2.93 3.49
N HIS A 266 5.02 3.09 4.67
CA HIS A 266 5.43 4.09 5.67
C HIS A 266 6.78 3.77 6.35
N GLN A 267 7.27 2.53 6.24
CA GLN A 267 8.53 2.06 6.84
C GLN A 267 9.69 2.06 5.82
N GLU A 268 9.39 2.17 4.52
CA GLU A 268 10.34 1.91 3.43
C GLU A 268 11.59 2.81 3.54
N ALA A 269 11.42 4.12 3.78
CA ALA A 269 12.53 5.06 3.89
C ALA A 269 13.50 4.69 5.03
N GLN A 270 12.96 4.32 6.20
CA GLN A 270 13.74 4.00 7.38
C GLN A 270 14.50 2.68 7.23
N VAL A 271 13.85 1.67 6.61
CA VAL A 271 14.49 0.37 6.36
C VAL A 271 15.58 0.49 5.30
N MET A 272 15.36 1.28 4.24
CA MET A 272 16.37 1.53 3.20
C MET A 272 17.60 2.27 3.74
N GLU A 273 17.39 3.28 4.58
CA GLU A 273 18.47 4.03 5.24
C GLU A 273 19.33 3.11 6.12
N ALA A 274 18.68 2.29 6.95
CA ALA A 274 19.38 1.36 7.84
C ALA A 274 20.08 0.20 7.11
N LEU A 275 19.61 -0.19 5.92
CA LEU A 275 20.28 -1.19 5.07
C LEU A 275 21.41 -0.61 4.21
N ASN A 276 21.67 0.70 4.30
CA ASN A 276 22.71 1.40 3.55
C ASN A 276 22.57 1.20 2.01
N VAL A 277 21.33 1.05 1.53
CA VAL A 277 21.02 0.94 0.10
C VAL A 277 21.19 2.33 -0.51
N SER A 278 22.12 2.47 -1.46
CA SER A 278 22.54 3.78 -1.97
C SER A 278 21.37 4.61 -2.51
N ALA A 279 21.39 5.90 -2.18
CA ALA A 279 20.41 6.93 -2.55
C ALA A 279 20.17 7.09 -4.07
N GLU A 280 20.91 6.38 -4.92
CA GLU A 280 20.75 6.38 -6.39
C GLU A 280 19.43 5.75 -6.84
N VAL A 281 18.83 4.84 -6.06
CA VAL A 281 17.48 4.31 -6.33
C VAL A 281 16.40 5.36 -6.03
N LEU A 282 16.62 6.22 -5.02
CA LEU A 282 15.67 7.25 -4.58
C LEU A 282 15.64 8.47 -5.52
N ALA A 283 16.78 8.82 -6.13
CA ALA A 283 16.89 10.04 -6.94
C ALA A 283 16.12 10.01 -8.26
N SER A 284 15.70 8.83 -8.75
CA SER A 284 14.91 8.70 -9.98
C SER A 284 13.40 8.70 -9.76
N ARG A 285 12.91 8.75 -8.50
CA ARG A 285 11.51 8.45 -8.16
C ARG A 285 10.93 9.32 -7.05
N ALA A 286 11.44 10.54 -6.84
CA ALA A 286 10.93 11.42 -5.78
C ALA A 286 9.45 11.80 -6.02
N THR A 287 8.54 11.03 -5.41
CA THR A 287 7.24 11.53 -5.00
C THR A 287 7.48 12.59 -3.94
N PHE A 288 6.87 13.75 -4.12
CA PHE A 288 6.94 14.85 -3.18
C PHE A 288 6.73 14.36 -1.73
N ALA A 289 7.71 14.55 -0.85
CA ALA A 289 7.63 14.15 0.55
C ALA A 289 6.77 15.16 1.31
N TRP A 290 5.57 14.76 1.71
CA TRP A 290 4.69 15.57 2.54
C TRP A 290 5.32 15.73 3.93
N THR A 291 5.86 16.91 4.23
CA THR A 291 6.47 17.20 5.54
C THR A 291 5.43 17.61 6.59
N ARG A 292 4.17 17.82 6.18
CA ARG A 292 3.05 18.30 6.99
C ARG A 292 1.73 17.69 6.48
N PRO A 293 0.70 17.56 7.34
CA PRO A 293 -0.58 16.93 6.95
C PRO A 293 -1.40 17.73 5.92
N CYS A 294 -1.07 19.00 5.67
CA CYS A 294 -1.70 19.80 4.63
C CYS A 294 -0.68 20.78 4.02
N LEU A 295 -0.84 21.08 2.73
CA LEU A 295 -0.10 22.13 2.03
C LEU A 295 -1.01 23.33 1.81
N VAL A 296 -0.45 24.53 1.96
CA VAL A 296 -1.15 25.76 1.54
C VAL A 296 -1.02 25.90 0.02
N GLY A 297 -2.14 25.88 -0.69
CA GLY A 297 -2.12 25.97 -2.15
C GLY A 297 -3.31 26.66 -2.78
N LEU A 298 -3.17 26.98 -4.07
CA LEU A 298 -4.20 27.63 -4.89
C LEU A 298 -4.30 27.03 -6.29
N ASN A 299 -5.45 27.22 -6.92
CA ASN A 299 -5.60 27.03 -8.35
C ASN A 299 -4.92 28.18 -9.11
N ALA A 300 -4.21 27.85 -10.18
CA ALA A 300 -3.83 28.81 -11.20
C ALA A 300 -5.06 29.30 -11.96
N ARG A 301 -4.88 30.34 -12.78
CA ARG A 301 -5.95 30.94 -13.59
C ARG A 301 -6.67 29.89 -14.43
N ASP A 302 -7.99 30.05 -14.55
CA ASP A 302 -8.88 29.19 -15.33
C ASP A 302 -8.62 29.25 -16.85
N ASP A 303 -8.05 30.37 -17.32
CA ASP A 303 -7.59 30.56 -18.70
C ASP A 303 -6.28 29.81 -19.05
N GLY A 304 -5.62 29.18 -18.06
CA GLY A 304 -4.37 28.44 -18.23
C GLY A 304 -3.12 29.32 -18.49
N THR A 305 -3.26 30.64 -18.48
CA THR A 305 -2.19 31.59 -18.81
C THR A 305 -1.71 32.34 -17.58
N MET A 306 -0.62 31.87 -16.96
CA MET A 306 -0.04 32.56 -15.80
C MET A 306 0.56 33.93 -16.15
N GLN A 307 0.16 34.96 -15.41
CA GLN A 307 0.60 36.35 -15.53
C GLN A 307 1.61 36.72 -14.43
N GLU A 308 2.38 37.80 -14.61
CA GLU A 308 3.38 38.26 -13.62
C GLU A 308 2.80 38.51 -12.20
N VAL A 309 1.55 38.95 -12.13
CA VAL A 309 0.84 39.11 -10.85
C VAL A 309 0.64 37.77 -10.12
N ASP A 310 0.40 36.68 -10.83
CA ASP A 310 0.17 35.37 -10.23
C ASP A 310 1.44 34.87 -9.53
N TYR A 311 2.60 35.03 -10.18
CA TYR A 311 3.89 34.68 -9.57
C TYR A 311 4.20 35.52 -8.32
N THR A 312 3.76 36.78 -8.31
CA THR A 312 3.91 37.67 -7.16
C THR A 312 3.05 37.19 -5.99
N VAL A 313 1.81 36.78 -6.25
CA VAL A 313 0.91 36.19 -5.24
C VAL A 313 1.49 34.90 -4.70
N VAL A 314 1.89 33.98 -5.58
CA VAL A 314 2.51 32.69 -5.23
C VAL A 314 3.69 32.87 -4.28
N LYS A 315 4.59 33.82 -4.60
CA LYS A 315 5.75 34.13 -3.77
C LYS A 315 5.37 34.78 -2.43
N THR A 316 4.51 35.80 -2.46
CA THR A 316 4.14 36.58 -1.27
C THR A 316 3.33 35.76 -0.27
N ALA A 317 2.41 34.92 -0.76
CA ALA A 317 1.58 34.04 0.06
C ALA A 317 2.31 32.76 0.50
N GLN A 318 3.57 32.56 0.07
CA GLN A 318 4.39 31.40 0.40
C GLN A 318 3.68 30.08 0.09
N LEU A 319 3.06 29.98 -1.09
CA LEU A 319 2.32 28.79 -1.47
C LEU A 319 3.23 27.58 -1.60
N GLU A 320 2.79 26.47 -1.06
CA GLU A 320 3.49 25.18 -1.09
C GLU A 320 2.95 24.28 -2.22
N ALA A 321 1.71 24.51 -2.65
CA ALA A 321 1.06 23.76 -3.71
C ALA A 321 0.36 24.65 -4.75
N ILE A 322 0.45 24.28 -6.02
CA ILE A 322 -0.25 24.96 -7.11
C ILE A 322 -0.89 23.94 -8.02
N LYS A 323 -2.17 24.15 -8.32
CA LYS A 323 -2.91 23.38 -9.30
C LYS A 323 -3.02 24.15 -10.61
N ILE A 324 -2.39 23.62 -11.66
CA ILE A 324 -2.33 24.23 -12.99
C ILE A 324 -3.29 23.53 -13.97
N PHE A 325 -3.60 24.17 -15.10
CA PHE A 325 -4.31 23.51 -16.19
C PHE A 325 -3.38 22.70 -17.08
N GLY A 326 -3.91 21.66 -17.73
CA GLY A 326 -3.17 20.78 -18.64
C GLY A 326 -2.42 21.52 -19.73
N ASN A 327 -3.02 22.58 -20.28
CA ASN A 327 -2.46 23.42 -21.33
C ASN A 327 -1.42 24.46 -20.84
N THR A 328 -1.08 24.50 -19.55
CA THR A 328 -0.15 25.49 -18.98
C THR A 328 1.23 25.39 -19.67
N PRO A 329 1.77 26.47 -20.25
CA PRO A 329 3.04 26.43 -20.98
C PRO A 329 4.24 26.06 -20.12
N SER A 330 5.23 25.35 -20.70
CA SER A 330 6.47 24.97 -20.00
C SER A 330 7.27 26.17 -19.48
N THR A 331 7.17 27.32 -20.14
CA THR A 331 7.78 28.57 -19.68
C THR A 331 7.24 29.03 -18.33
N ALA A 332 5.94 28.84 -18.08
CA ALA A 332 5.31 29.17 -16.81
C ALA A 332 5.75 28.20 -15.69
N LEU A 333 5.80 26.90 -15.98
CA LEU A 333 6.33 25.89 -15.07
C LEU A 333 7.78 26.19 -14.64
N ASN A 334 8.63 26.55 -15.60
CA ASN A 334 10.02 26.89 -15.33
C ASN A 334 10.16 28.14 -14.46
N LYS A 335 9.28 29.13 -14.64
CA LYS A 335 9.23 30.30 -13.76
C LYS A 335 8.78 29.93 -12.34
N LEU A 336 7.73 29.12 -12.20
CA LEU A 336 7.22 28.66 -10.90
C LEU A 336 8.30 27.93 -10.09
N ARG A 337 9.01 26.98 -10.70
CA ARG A 337 10.09 26.24 -10.02
C ARG A 337 11.27 27.11 -9.62
N LYS A 338 11.58 28.14 -10.39
CA LYS A 338 12.63 29.11 -10.00
C LYS A 338 12.20 29.95 -8.80
N LEU A 339 10.91 30.26 -8.69
CA LEU A 339 10.37 31.06 -7.59
C LEU A 339 10.20 30.24 -6.31
N ILE A 340 9.74 29.00 -6.44
CA ILE A 340 9.51 28.07 -5.33
C ILE A 340 10.09 26.71 -5.73
N PRO A 341 11.37 26.45 -5.40
CA PRO A 341 12.09 25.24 -5.83
C PRO A 341 11.40 23.92 -5.45
N ASN A 342 10.67 23.92 -4.33
CA ASN A 342 9.98 22.74 -3.79
C ASN A 342 8.45 22.89 -3.85
N VAL A 343 7.91 23.61 -4.85
CA VAL A 343 6.45 23.69 -5.00
C VAL A 343 5.89 22.35 -5.47
N PHE A 344 4.85 21.87 -4.79
CA PHE A 344 4.05 20.77 -5.27
C PHE A 344 3.17 21.25 -6.42
N ILE A 345 3.31 20.64 -7.60
CA ILE A 345 2.52 21.00 -8.78
C ILE A 345 1.64 19.81 -9.18
N MET A 346 0.35 20.09 -9.27
CA MET A 346 -0.66 19.19 -9.79
C MET A 346 -1.26 19.78 -11.07
N ALA A 347 -1.47 18.96 -12.10
CA ALA A 347 -2.10 19.40 -13.33
C ALA A 347 -3.52 18.85 -13.46
N ARG A 348 -4.50 19.74 -13.60
CA ARG A 348 -5.84 19.36 -14.04
C ARG A 348 -5.84 19.17 -15.54
N ILE A 349 -6.10 17.94 -15.96
CA ILE A 349 -6.32 17.58 -17.35
C ILE A 349 -7.83 17.57 -17.58
N THR A 350 -8.32 18.56 -18.30
CA THR A 350 -9.73 18.75 -18.57
C THR A 350 -9.89 19.36 -19.95
N CYS A 351 -11.03 19.14 -20.55
CA CYS A 351 -11.47 19.86 -21.73
C CYS A 351 -12.94 20.21 -21.61
N GLU A 352 -13.38 21.19 -22.37
CA GLU A 352 -14.81 21.45 -22.52
C GLU A 352 -15.47 20.21 -23.11
N MET A 353 -16.48 19.71 -22.41
CA MET A 353 -17.26 18.57 -22.85
C MET A 353 -18.38 19.11 -23.74
N SER A 354 -18.23 18.96 -25.06
CA SER A 354 -19.36 19.20 -25.96
C SER A 354 -20.49 18.23 -25.64
N GLN A 355 -21.74 18.58 -25.96
CA GLN A 355 -22.91 17.67 -25.82
C GLN A 355 -22.81 16.39 -26.68
N THR A 356 -21.69 16.19 -27.38
CA THR A 356 -21.39 14.99 -28.15
C THR A 356 -20.90 13.87 -27.22
N ILE A 357 -21.39 12.66 -27.45
CA ILE A 357 -20.94 11.47 -26.72
C ILE A 357 -19.45 11.24 -27.00
N GLU A 358 -18.59 11.50 -26.01
CA GLU A 358 -17.16 11.19 -26.05
C GLU A 358 -16.90 9.89 -25.28
N THR A 359 -16.20 8.94 -25.91
CA THR A 359 -15.75 7.73 -25.21
C THR A 359 -14.51 8.04 -24.37
N PRO A 360 -14.26 7.31 -23.26
CA PRO A 360 -13.03 7.42 -22.47
C PRO A 360 -11.76 7.45 -23.33
N GLN A 361 -11.69 6.61 -24.36
CA GLN A 361 -10.55 6.46 -25.25
C GLN A 361 -10.32 7.72 -26.10
N THR A 362 -11.38 8.26 -26.69
CA THR A 362 -11.29 9.49 -27.49
C THR A 362 -10.89 10.70 -26.64
N TRP A 363 -11.38 10.74 -25.40
CA TRP A 363 -11.01 11.76 -24.43
C TRP A 363 -9.53 11.65 -24.04
N ALA A 364 -9.07 10.45 -23.67
CA ALA A 364 -7.68 10.19 -23.30
C ALA A 364 -6.72 10.54 -24.45
N ALA A 365 -7.07 10.19 -25.70
CA ALA A 365 -6.27 10.51 -26.88
C ALA A 365 -6.09 12.03 -27.10
N ARG A 366 -7.15 12.83 -26.84
CA ARG A 366 -7.06 14.30 -26.92
C ARG A 366 -6.12 14.88 -25.87
N MET A 367 -6.19 14.31 -24.66
CA MET A 367 -5.42 14.80 -23.53
C MET A 367 -3.96 14.31 -23.52
N TYR A 368 -3.66 13.26 -24.28
CA TYR A 368 -2.36 12.61 -24.33
C TYR A 368 -1.21 13.62 -24.52
N GLY A 369 -1.33 14.52 -25.49
CA GLY A 369 -0.25 15.49 -25.79
C GLY A 369 0.05 16.45 -24.64
N ASP A 370 -0.97 16.87 -23.88
CA ASP A 370 -0.78 17.71 -22.70
C ASP A 370 -0.17 16.90 -21.53
N VAL A 371 -0.65 15.67 -21.31
CA VAL A 371 -0.09 14.77 -20.29
C VAL A 371 1.37 14.48 -20.59
N GLU A 372 1.70 14.09 -21.82
CA GLU A 372 3.07 13.80 -22.27
C GLU A 372 3.99 15.00 -22.05
N ARG A 373 3.55 16.19 -22.49
CA ARG A 373 4.33 17.42 -22.34
C ARG A 373 4.60 17.72 -20.87
N LEU A 374 3.59 17.68 -20.01
CA LEU A 374 3.74 17.95 -18.58
C LEU A 374 4.57 16.87 -17.87
N TYR A 375 4.36 15.61 -18.22
CA TYR A 375 5.12 14.47 -17.72
C TYR A 375 6.62 14.60 -18.04
N ASN A 376 6.96 14.97 -19.27
CA ASN A 376 8.33 15.25 -19.71
C ASN A 376 8.93 16.48 -19.03
N GLN A 377 8.10 17.38 -18.48
CA GLN A 377 8.54 18.46 -17.62
C GLN A 377 8.67 18.02 -16.15
N GLY A 378 8.48 16.74 -15.79
CA GLY A 378 8.61 16.26 -14.41
C GLY A 378 7.34 16.43 -13.57
N ILE A 379 6.18 16.76 -14.17
CA ILE A 379 4.91 16.69 -13.46
C ILE A 379 4.52 15.22 -13.30
N ARG A 380 4.02 14.88 -12.10
CA ARG A 380 3.59 13.52 -11.77
C ARG A 380 2.16 13.45 -11.28
N TYR A 381 1.59 14.51 -10.73
CA TYR A 381 0.22 14.49 -10.19
C TYR A 381 -0.76 15.11 -11.18
N PHE A 382 -1.74 14.33 -11.59
CA PHE A 382 -2.76 14.72 -12.56
C PHE A 382 -4.15 14.53 -11.98
N GLU A 383 -4.98 15.56 -12.02
CA GLU A 383 -6.42 15.45 -11.79
C GLU A 383 -7.11 15.25 -13.13
N ILE A 384 -7.93 14.21 -13.27
CA ILE A 384 -8.70 13.98 -14.49
C ILE A 384 -10.08 14.61 -14.32
N HIS A 385 -10.40 15.56 -15.21
CA HIS A 385 -11.68 16.25 -15.31
C HIS A 385 -12.00 17.22 -14.16
N GLN A 386 -13.19 17.85 -14.18
CA GLN A 386 -13.66 18.74 -13.11
C GLN A 386 -15.17 18.65 -12.85
N SER A 387 -15.56 18.74 -11.57
CA SER A 387 -16.96 18.83 -11.12
C SER A 387 -17.92 17.90 -11.89
N PRO A 388 -17.65 16.58 -11.92
CA PRO A 388 -18.39 15.64 -12.76
C PRO A 388 -19.86 15.47 -12.35
N ASN A 389 -20.26 16.00 -11.19
CA ASN A 389 -21.64 16.05 -10.74
C ASN A 389 -22.45 17.22 -11.32
N LEU A 390 -21.90 18.02 -12.24
CA LEU A 390 -22.62 19.07 -12.96
C LEU A 390 -22.92 18.67 -14.41
N GLN A 391 -24.08 19.07 -14.90
CA GLN A 391 -24.54 18.81 -16.27
C GLN A 391 -23.57 19.39 -17.30
N MET A 392 -23.09 20.62 -17.08
CA MET A 392 -22.15 21.30 -17.98
C MET A 392 -20.80 20.57 -18.12
N TYR A 393 -20.51 19.60 -17.25
CA TYR A 393 -19.30 18.78 -17.30
C TYR A 393 -19.57 17.33 -17.67
N GLY A 394 -20.80 16.97 -18.06
CA GLY A 394 -21.12 15.65 -18.63
C GLY A 394 -22.17 14.85 -17.87
N LEU A 395 -22.63 15.30 -16.70
CA LEU A 395 -23.76 14.66 -16.01
C LEU A 395 -25.02 14.70 -16.90
N ASN A 396 -25.77 13.60 -16.95
CA ASN A 396 -26.94 13.35 -17.80
C ASN A 396 -26.67 13.31 -19.31
N HIS A 397 -25.39 13.35 -19.71
CA HIS A 397 -24.97 13.26 -21.11
C HIS A 397 -24.02 12.08 -21.33
N LEU A 398 -22.93 12.03 -20.57
CA LEU A 398 -21.90 10.99 -20.64
C LEU A 398 -22.06 9.95 -19.53
N TRP A 399 -22.53 10.37 -18.36
CA TRP A 399 -22.87 9.52 -17.22
C TRP A 399 -24.09 10.06 -16.51
N HIS A 400 -24.74 9.21 -15.71
CA HIS A 400 -25.97 9.54 -14.99
C HIS A 400 -25.83 9.40 -13.47
N SER A 401 -24.65 9.02 -12.98
CA SER A 401 -24.38 8.70 -11.59
C SER A 401 -22.89 8.82 -11.28
N GLY A 402 -22.55 8.87 -9.98
CA GLY A 402 -21.15 8.87 -9.53
C GLY A 402 -20.40 7.62 -9.98
N GLY A 403 -21.00 6.44 -9.83
CA GLY A 403 -20.40 5.18 -10.30
C GLY A 403 -20.29 5.09 -11.83
N GLY A 404 -21.19 5.75 -12.56
CA GLY A 404 -21.09 5.89 -14.01
C GLY A 404 -19.86 6.69 -14.43
N PHE A 405 -19.63 7.83 -13.78
CA PHE A 405 -18.42 8.62 -13.96
C PHE A 405 -17.17 7.85 -13.52
N GLY A 406 -17.23 7.14 -12.40
CA GLY A 406 -16.11 6.35 -11.88
C GLY A 406 -15.56 5.33 -12.87
N ARG A 407 -16.44 4.56 -13.54
CA ARG A 407 -16.05 3.65 -14.62
C ARG A 407 -15.43 4.37 -15.81
N TRP A 408 -16.03 5.48 -16.23
CA TRP A 408 -15.50 6.31 -17.33
C TRP A 408 -14.10 6.86 -17.00
N TRP A 409 -13.88 7.29 -15.76
CA TRP A 409 -12.61 7.79 -15.26
C TRP A 409 -11.54 6.68 -15.23
N MET A 410 -11.91 5.49 -14.74
CA MET A 410 -11.00 4.34 -14.68
C MET A 410 -10.52 3.94 -16.08
N ASP A 411 -11.42 3.90 -17.06
CA ASP A 411 -11.05 3.62 -18.45
C ASP A 411 -10.02 4.62 -18.98
N ILE A 412 -10.13 5.92 -18.66
CA ILE A 412 -9.13 6.92 -19.04
C ILE A 412 -7.77 6.61 -18.40
N VAL A 413 -7.75 6.33 -17.10
CA VAL A 413 -6.50 6.01 -16.39
C VAL A 413 -5.82 4.80 -17.00
N LEU A 414 -6.57 3.76 -17.36
CA LEU A 414 -6.02 2.58 -18.03
C LEU A 414 -5.31 2.93 -19.36
N HIS A 415 -5.78 3.95 -20.09
CA HIS A 415 -5.14 4.39 -21.34
C HIS A 415 -3.94 5.32 -21.13
N LEU A 416 -3.92 6.07 -20.01
CA LEU A 416 -2.85 7.04 -19.72
C LEU A 416 -1.73 6.46 -18.85
N LYS A 417 -1.99 5.45 -18.01
CA LYS A 417 -1.00 4.93 -17.05
C LYS A 417 0.14 4.17 -17.73
N ASP A 418 -0.16 3.38 -18.76
CA ASP A 418 0.82 2.58 -19.49
C ASP A 418 1.96 3.40 -20.12
N PRO A 419 1.68 4.48 -20.88
CA PRO A 419 2.71 5.36 -21.42
C PRO A 419 3.38 6.26 -20.36
N PHE A 420 2.71 6.52 -19.23
CA PHE A 420 3.18 7.42 -18.17
C PHE A 420 3.22 6.71 -16.80
N PRO A 421 4.11 5.72 -16.60
CA PRO A 421 4.06 4.81 -15.44
C PRO A 421 4.28 5.50 -14.09
N GLU A 422 4.99 6.64 -14.06
CA GLU A 422 5.19 7.42 -12.83
C GLU A 422 4.07 8.44 -12.57
N ALA A 423 3.14 8.63 -13.52
CA ALA A 423 2.02 9.55 -13.34
C ALA A 423 1.04 9.00 -12.30
N ARG A 424 0.59 9.88 -11.42
CA ARG A 424 -0.39 9.67 -10.34
C ARG A 424 -1.68 10.38 -10.73
N PHE A 425 -2.75 9.61 -10.95
CA PHE A 425 -4.04 10.14 -11.40
C PHE A 425 -5.03 10.19 -10.23
N GLY A 426 -5.48 11.38 -9.87
CA GLY A 426 -6.40 11.62 -8.77
C GLY A 426 -7.84 11.82 -9.23
N PHE A 427 -8.77 11.48 -8.35
CA PHE A 427 -10.20 11.66 -8.58
C PHE A 427 -10.57 13.14 -8.41
N PRO A 428 -11.35 13.74 -9.33
CA PRO A 428 -11.61 15.17 -9.27
C PRO A 428 -12.55 15.54 -8.13
N GLY A 429 -12.35 16.74 -7.58
CA GLY A 429 -13.33 17.35 -6.69
C GLY A 429 -14.69 17.57 -7.36
N VAL A 430 -15.77 17.39 -6.59
CA VAL A 430 -17.15 17.64 -7.01
C VAL A 430 -17.62 19.03 -6.57
N SER A 431 -18.57 19.61 -7.30
CA SER A 431 -19.21 20.86 -6.90
C SER A 431 -20.13 20.61 -5.70
N PRO A 432 -19.96 21.31 -4.57
CA PRO A 432 -20.74 21.06 -3.36
C PRO A 432 -22.20 21.50 -3.52
N GLY A 433 -23.07 20.90 -2.70
CA GLY A 433 -24.49 21.26 -2.61
C GLY A 433 -25.42 20.11 -2.97
N GLY A 434 -26.72 20.36 -2.71
CA GLY A 434 -27.79 19.41 -2.96
C GLY A 434 -28.12 19.21 -4.43
N GLN A 435 -28.95 18.20 -4.69
CA GLN A 435 -29.55 17.92 -5.99
C GLN A 435 -30.21 19.16 -6.59
N VAL A 436 -29.94 19.45 -7.86
CA VAL A 436 -30.67 20.41 -8.68
C VAL A 436 -31.06 19.68 -9.95
N GLU A 437 -32.36 19.46 -10.14
CA GLU A 437 -32.88 18.68 -11.27
C GLU A 437 -32.34 19.20 -12.61
N GLY A 438 -31.89 18.26 -13.45
CA GLY A 438 -31.25 18.55 -14.73
C GLY A 438 -29.82 19.07 -14.64
N GLN A 439 -29.45 19.83 -13.60
CA GLN A 439 -28.20 20.60 -13.55
C GLN A 439 -27.10 20.01 -12.67
N ARG A 440 -27.45 19.43 -11.52
CA ARG A 440 -26.47 18.97 -10.52
C ARG A 440 -26.96 17.77 -9.75
N MET A 441 -26.10 16.78 -9.61
CA MET A 441 -26.28 15.68 -8.66
C MET A 441 -25.77 16.08 -7.27
N ASP A 442 -26.50 15.68 -6.22
CA ASP A 442 -26.04 15.86 -4.84
C ASP A 442 -24.60 15.33 -4.66
N ALA A 443 -23.74 16.18 -4.10
CA ALA A 443 -22.32 15.88 -3.99
C ALA A 443 -22.03 14.63 -3.14
N LYS A 444 -22.79 14.43 -2.05
CA LYS A 444 -22.59 13.28 -1.16
C LYS A 444 -23.00 12.00 -1.85
N ILE A 445 -24.18 11.99 -2.48
CA ILE A 445 -24.68 10.83 -3.22
C ILE A 445 -23.73 10.47 -4.38
N PHE A 446 -23.22 11.49 -5.09
CA PHE A 446 -22.27 11.26 -6.18
C PHE A 446 -20.99 10.58 -5.67
N LEU A 447 -20.41 11.08 -4.57
CA LEU A 447 -19.19 10.52 -3.99
C LEU A 447 -19.43 9.11 -3.44
N GLU A 448 -20.54 8.86 -2.74
CA GLU A 448 -20.92 7.53 -2.24
C GLU A 448 -21.02 6.51 -3.38
N GLN A 449 -21.56 6.91 -4.53
CA GLN A 449 -21.66 6.03 -5.71
C GLN A 449 -20.33 5.83 -6.44
N ALA A 450 -19.37 6.74 -6.26
CA ALA A 450 -18.04 6.68 -6.86
C ALA A 450 -16.96 6.11 -5.91
N ASP A 451 -17.34 5.65 -4.72
CA ASP A 451 -16.44 5.25 -3.63
C ASP A 451 -15.36 4.25 -4.09
N GLU A 452 -15.75 3.22 -4.84
CA GLU A 452 -14.80 2.25 -5.40
C GLU A 452 -13.72 2.94 -6.24
N THR A 453 -14.11 3.86 -7.13
CA THR A 453 -13.16 4.60 -7.97
C THR A 453 -12.31 5.57 -7.16
N ILE A 454 -12.91 6.29 -6.21
CA ILE A 454 -12.18 7.20 -5.31
C ILE A 454 -11.10 6.45 -4.58
N GLN A 455 -11.42 5.27 -4.04
CA GLN A 455 -10.43 4.45 -3.36
C GLN A 455 -9.32 4.02 -4.33
N THR A 456 -9.62 3.75 -5.61
CA THR A 456 -8.61 3.32 -6.61
C THR A 456 -7.77 4.45 -7.18
N ALA A 457 -8.15 5.71 -6.98
CA ALA A 457 -7.36 6.83 -7.43
C ALA A 457 -6.04 6.91 -6.68
N ASP A 458 -5.00 7.43 -7.33
CA ASP A 458 -3.67 7.57 -6.72
C ASP A 458 -3.67 8.61 -5.57
N TRP A 459 -4.64 9.55 -5.57
CA TRP A 459 -4.85 10.58 -4.54
C TRP A 459 -6.25 11.22 -4.62
#